data_AF-A0A7W9S4E4-F1
#
_entry.id   AF-A0A7W9S4E4-F1
#
_cell.length_a   1.000
_cell.length_b   1.000
_cell.length_c   1.000
_cell.angle_alpha   90.00
_cell.angle_beta   90.00
_cell.angle_gamma   90.00
#
_symmetry.space_group_name_H-M   'P 1'
#
loop_
_entity.id
_entity.type
_entity.pdbx_description
1 polymer ?
#
loop_
_entity_poly.entity_id
_entity_poly.type
_entity_poly.pdbx_seq_one_letter_code
_entity_poly.pdbx_strand_id
1 'polypeptide(L)'
;MEKGHRRPLASRDTRWAQTMAKRMVHMSITPNAISQASMVMAALAGIAFFFSGANEGAARIVLLIAAALFCQLRLLCNLFDGMVAVEGGKAEADGPFWNEFPDRAADIMIFAGIGYGIGEPGLGWAAAAFAVLTAYVRELGRANGVASDFCGPMAKQHRMAVVTGAALLSVFGFLWDGRNEVLVAALWIIAAGAALTALRRGFRQVKRLRAGKS
;
A
#
# COMPACT_ATOMS: atom_id res chain seq x y z
N MET A 1 21.13 -12.37 12.27
CA MET A 1 20.16 -11.46 11.62
C MET A 1 20.17 -11.74 10.13
N GLU A 2 19.13 -12.40 9.63
CA GLU A 2 19.08 -12.91 8.26
C GLU A 2 18.79 -11.78 7.25
N LYS A 3 19.80 -11.42 6.44
CA LYS A 3 19.78 -10.26 5.52
C LYS A 3 18.82 -10.38 4.32
N GLY A 4 18.08 -11.49 4.18
CA GLY A 4 17.28 -11.80 2.98
C GLY A 4 15.79 -11.43 2.99
N HIS A 5 15.26 -10.92 4.11
CA HIS A 5 13.80 -10.86 4.32
C HIS A 5 13.13 -9.49 4.08
N ARG A 6 13.89 -8.42 3.78
CA ARG A 6 13.35 -7.05 3.67
C ARG A 6 13.42 -6.49 2.26
N ARG A 7 12.39 -5.74 1.87
CA ARG A 7 12.35 -5.03 0.58
C ARG A 7 13.44 -3.96 0.52
N PRO A 8 14.26 -3.89 -0.55
CA PRO A 8 15.12 -2.75 -0.79
C PRO A 8 14.28 -1.54 -1.16
N LEU A 9 14.52 -0.40 -0.51
CA LEU A 9 13.81 0.87 -0.72
C LEU A 9 14.82 2.00 -0.82
N ALA A 10 15.00 2.58 -2.00
CA ALA A 10 15.97 3.66 -2.23
C ALA A 10 15.71 4.92 -1.38
N SER A 11 14.46 5.15 -0.96
CA SER A 11 14.09 6.27 -0.09
C SER A 11 14.71 6.19 1.31
N ARG A 12 15.06 4.99 1.81
CA ARG A 12 15.70 4.82 3.12
C ARG A 12 17.12 5.38 3.19
N ASP A 13 17.80 5.40 2.05
CA ASP A 13 19.19 5.84 1.96
C ASP A 13 19.31 7.37 1.83
N THR A 14 18.17 8.08 1.81
CA THR A 14 18.16 9.54 1.74
C THR A 14 18.47 10.18 3.09
N ARG A 15 19.28 11.24 3.08
CA ARG A 15 19.71 11.95 4.31
C ARG A 15 18.54 12.51 5.12
N TRP A 16 17.50 12.99 4.44
CA TRP A 16 16.32 13.56 5.12
C TRP A 16 15.54 12.48 5.88
N ALA A 17 15.36 11.30 5.28
CA ALA A 17 14.62 10.20 5.91
C ALA A 17 15.36 9.69 7.16
N GLN A 18 16.68 9.54 7.08
CA GLN A 18 17.52 9.15 8.22
C GLN A 18 17.49 10.20 9.34
N THR A 19 17.55 11.49 8.99
CA THR A 19 17.49 12.56 9.99
C THR A 19 16.14 12.59 10.72
N MET A 20 15.04 12.40 9.98
CA MET A 20 13.70 12.33 10.58
C MET A 20 13.54 11.09 11.45
N ALA A 21 13.98 9.91 11.00
CA ALA A 21 13.92 8.68 11.77
C ALA A 21 14.67 8.81 13.12
N LYS A 22 15.89 9.35 13.10
CA LYS A 22 16.65 9.67 14.32
C LYS A 22 15.88 10.60 15.25
N ARG A 23 15.28 11.67 14.72
CA ARG A 23 14.46 12.60 15.52
C ARG A 23 13.26 11.89 16.15
N MET A 24 12.58 11.01 15.42
CA MET A 24 11.46 10.23 15.96
C MET A 24 11.90 9.26 17.06
N VAL A 25 13.08 8.64 16.92
CA VAL A 25 13.71 7.82 17.97
C VAL A 25 13.98 8.65 19.22
N HIS A 26 14.54 9.86 19.07
CA HIS A 26 14.78 10.79 20.20
C HIS A 26 13.49 11.24 20.89
N MET A 27 12.38 11.38 20.15
CA MET A 27 11.05 11.67 20.70
C MET A 27 10.37 10.43 21.31
N SER A 28 11.07 9.29 21.40
CA SER A 28 10.55 8.03 21.92
C SER A 28 9.33 7.45 21.21
N ILE A 29 9.05 7.90 19.97
CA ILE A 29 7.97 7.33 19.16
C ILE A 29 8.28 5.86 18.85
N THR A 30 7.28 4.98 18.99
CA THR A 30 7.43 3.56 18.70
C THR A 30 7.09 3.25 17.24
N PRO A 31 7.71 2.21 16.63
CA PRO A 31 7.31 1.74 15.29
C PRO A 31 5.81 1.42 15.21
N ASN A 32 5.27 0.76 16.23
CA ASN A 32 3.87 0.36 16.29
C ASN A 32 2.91 1.56 16.26
N ALA A 33 3.22 2.66 16.96
CA ALA A 33 2.43 3.88 16.89
C ALA A 33 2.44 4.50 15.48
N ILE A 34 3.58 4.45 14.77
CA ILE A 34 3.67 4.93 13.39
C ILE A 34 2.84 4.05 12.46
N SER A 35 2.87 2.72 12.62
CA SER A 35 2.06 1.80 11.83
C SER A 35 0.55 1.97 12.11
N GLN A 36 0.15 2.30 13.35
CA GLN A 36 -1.23 2.66 13.67
C GLN A 36 -1.67 3.97 13.00
N ALA A 37 -0.82 5.00 13.06
CA ALA A 37 -1.07 6.26 12.35
C ALA A 37 -1.20 6.04 10.83
N SER A 38 -0.40 5.14 10.25
CA SER A 38 -0.52 4.72 8.85
C SER A 38 -1.92 4.22 8.50
N MET A 39 -2.55 3.42 9.37
CA MET A 39 -3.92 2.95 9.16
C MET A 39 -4.93 4.09 9.21
N VAL A 40 -4.78 5.04 10.13
CA VAL A 40 -5.64 6.24 10.20
C VAL A 40 -5.54 7.03 8.90
N MET A 41 -4.32 7.28 8.39
CA MET A 41 -4.14 7.96 7.10
C MET A 41 -4.82 7.19 5.96
N ALA A 42 -4.74 5.86 5.95
CA ALA A 42 -5.41 5.05 4.94
C ALA A 42 -6.95 5.10 5.04
N ALA A 43 -7.51 5.13 6.25
CA ALA A 43 -8.94 5.33 6.46
C ALA A 43 -9.40 6.69 5.94
N LEU A 44 -8.66 7.76 6.25
CA LEU A 44 -8.93 9.11 5.76
C LEU A 44 -8.84 9.19 4.23
N ALA A 45 -7.87 8.51 3.61
CA ALA A 45 -7.80 8.40 2.15
C ALA A 45 -9.05 7.70 1.58
N GLY A 46 -9.45 6.55 2.13
CA GLY A 46 -10.64 5.82 1.69
C GLY A 46 -11.92 6.64 1.81
N ILE A 47 -12.09 7.35 2.93
CA ILE A 47 -13.22 8.27 3.17
C ILE A 47 -13.22 9.42 2.17
N ALA A 48 -12.06 10.04 1.93
CA ALA A 48 -11.93 11.12 0.96
C ALA A 48 -12.28 10.65 -0.46
N PHE A 49 -11.81 9.47 -0.88
CA PHE A 49 -12.20 8.87 -2.16
C PHE A 49 -13.70 8.59 -2.25
N PHE A 50 -14.30 8.03 -1.19
CA PHE A 50 -15.72 7.76 -1.13
C PHE A 50 -16.53 9.06 -1.34
N PHE A 51 -16.26 10.09 -0.54
CA PHE A 51 -16.98 11.36 -0.64
C PHE A 51 -16.65 12.13 -1.92
N SER A 52 -15.48 11.94 -2.52
CA SER A 52 -15.15 12.57 -3.81
C SER A 52 -16.15 12.18 -4.91
N GLY A 53 -16.71 10.97 -4.84
CA GLY A 53 -17.74 10.46 -5.74
C GLY A 53 -19.08 11.17 -5.65
N ALA A 54 -19.49 11.47 -4.41
CA ALA A 54 -20.75 12.10 -4.06
C ALA A 54 -20.75 13.63 -4.20
N ASN A 55 -19.59 14.24 -4.47
CA ASN A 55 -19.43 15.68 -4.59
C ASN A 55 -18.96 16.09 -5.99
N GLU A 56 -19.13 17.37 -6.32
CA GLU A 56 -18.74 17.97 -7.60
C GLU A 56 -17.94 19.27 -7.38
N GLY A 57 -17.41 19.83 -8.47
CA GLY A 57 -16.68 21.10 -8.46
C GLY A 57 -15.51 21.14 -7.47
N ALA A 58 -15.40 22.23 -6.73
CA ALA A 58 -14.27 22.47 -5.82
C ALA A 58 -14.19 21.45 -4.68
N ALA A 59 -15.33 21.00 -4.14
CA ALA A 59 -15.37 20.02 -3.05
C ALA A 59 -14.76 18.68 -3.48
N ARG A 60 -15.10 18.20 -4.69
CA ARG A 60 -14.50 17.00 -5.27
C ARG A 60 -12.98 17.13 -5.43
N ILE A 61 -12.52 18.27 -5.94
CA ILE A 61 -11.08 18.54 -6.13
C ILE A 61 -10.33 18.47 -4.79
N VAL A 62 -10.84 19.14 -3.75
CA VAL A 62 -10.23 19.13 -2.42
C VAL A 62 -10.18 17.70 -1.86
N LEU A 63 -11.25 16.91 -2.03
CA LEU A 63 -11.30 15.52 -1.57
C LEU A 63 -10.31 14.62 -2.31
N LEU A 64 -10.13 14.79 -3.63
CA LEU A 64 -9.15 14.03 -4.41
C LEU A 64 -7.71 14.38 -4.02
N ILE A 65 -7.41 15.66 -3.79
CA ILE A 65 -6.10 16.12 -3.31
C ILE A 65 -5.83 15.58 -1.90
N ALA A 66 -6.83 15.64 -1.01
CA ALA A 66 -6.73 15.08 0.34
C ALA A 66 -6.49 13.56 0.30
N ALA A 67 -7.21 12.83 -0.57
CA ALA A 67 -7.02 11.40 -0.74
C ALA A 67 -5.59 11.06 -1.20
N ALA A 68 -5.08 11.78 -2.20
CA ALA A 68 -3.70 11.64 -2.67
C ALA A 68 -2.68 11.92 -1.56
N LEU A 69 -2.87 13.00 -0.80
CA LEU A 69 -2.03 13.38 0.32
C LEU A 69 -2.00 12.27 1.39
N PHE A 70 -3.16 11.78 1.81
CA PHE A 70 -3.26 10.73 2.82
C PHE A 70 -2.66 9.40 2.36
N CYS A 71 -2.77 9.04 1.07
CA CYS A 71 -2.03 7.91 0.50
C CYS A 71 -0.51 8.06 0.65
N GLN A 72 0.02 9.27 0.41
CA GLN A 72 1.46 9.55 0.55
C GLN A 72 1.90 9.58 2.02
N LEU A 73 1.12 10.19 2.91
CA LEU A 73 1.40 10.20 4.34
C LEU A 73 1.46 8.78 4.91
N ARG A 74 0.54 7.90 4.51
CA ARG A 74 0.59 6.46 4.84
C ARG A 74 1.89 5.82 4.36
N LEU A 75 2.33 6.09 3.12
CA LEU A 75 3.60 5.55 2.63
C LEU A 75 4.80 6.04 3.43
N LEU A 76 4.78 7.29 3.88
CA LEU A 76 5.81 7.84 4.76
C LEU A 76 5.79 7.17 6.14
N CYS A 77 4.61 6.93 6.73
CA CYS A 77 4.51 6.15 7.97
C CYS A 77 5.15 4.76 7.81
N ASN A 78 4.86 4.05 6.72
CA ASN A 78 5.44 2.73 6.44
C ASN A 78 6.94 2.75 6.10
N LEU A 79 7.50 3.93 5.82
CA LEU A 79 8.94 4.12 5.67
C LEU A 79 9.56 4.30 7.05
N PHE A 80 8.98 5.19 7.86
CA PHE A 80 9.49 5.56 9.16
C PHE A 80 9.34 4.47 10.21
N ASP A 81 8.26 3.69 10.22
CA ASP A 81 8.11 2.57 11.15
C ASP A 81 9.28 1.57 11.02
N GLY A 82 9.63 1.21 9.79
CA GLY A 82 10.72 0.30 9.48
C GLY A 82 12.10 0.90 9.76
N MET A 83 12.27 2.22 9.64
CA MET A 83 13.53 2.90 9.98
C MET A 83 13.70 3.04 11.49
N VAL A 84 12.67 3.49 12.20
CA VAL A 84 12.67 3.64 13.66
C VAL A 84 12.85 2.27 14.34
N ALA A 85 12.29 1.20 13.79
CA ALA A 85 12.51 -0.16 14.29
C ALA A 85 13.98 -0.61 14.19
N VAL A 86 14.71 -0.16 13.16
CA VAL A 86 16.13 -0.48 12.97
C VAL A 86 17.03 0.43 13.79
N GLU A 87 16.83 1.75 13.70
CA GLU A 87 17.69 2.74 14.35
C GLU A 87 17.48 2.78 15.86
N GLY A 88 16.24 2.61 16.33
CA GLY A 88 15.92 2.66 17.75
C GLY A 88 16.21 1.38 18.52
N GLY A 89 16.56 0.27 17.85
CA GLY A 89 16.70 -1.05 18.47
C GLY A 89 15.41 -1.55 19.14
N LYS A 90 14.27 -0.90 18.89
CA LYS A 90 12.95 -1.18 19.49
C LYS A 90 12.22 -2.29 18.74
N ALA A 91 12.81 -3.47 18.70
CA ALA A 91 12.11 -4.65 18.20
C ALA A 91 11.10 -5.12 19.26
N GLU A 92 9.84 -4.71 19.11
CA GLU A 92 8.74 -5.19 19.94
C GLU A 92 8.35 -6.62 19.54
N ALA A 93 7.86 -7.42 20.49
CA ALA A 93 7.50 -8.82 20.26
C ALA A 93 6.38 -8.99 19.20
N ASP A 94 5.50 -8.00 19.09
CA ASP A 94 4.41 -7.93 18.12
C ASP A 94 4.79 -7.15 16.84
N GLY A 95 6.02 -6.65 16.73
CA GLY A 95 6.50 -5.90 15.58
C GLY A 95 6.32 -6.61 14.22
N PRO A 96 6.49 -7.94 14.10
CA PRO A 96 6.20 -8.65 12.86
C PRO A 96 4.75 -8.49 12.38
N PHE A 97 3.79 -8.39 13.29
CA PHE A 97 2.39 -8.15 12.95
C PHE A 97 2.20 -6.72 12.42
N TRP A 98 2.70 -5.72 13.14
CA TRP A 98 2.56 -4.31 12.76
C TRP A 98 3.30 -3.92 11.49
N ASN A 99 4.35 -4.64 11.12
CA ASN A 99 5.04 -4.47 9.84
C ASN A 99 4.27 -5.06 8.64
N GLU A 100 3.29 -5.92 8.87
CA GLU A 100 2.60 -6.69 7.83
C GLU A 100 1.11 -6.32 7.72
N PHE A 101 0.37 -6.36 8.82
CA PHE A 101 -1.10 -6.25 8.84
C PHE A 101 -1.64 -4.88 8.40
N PRO A 102 -1.11 -3.73 8.90
CA PRO A 102 -1.57 -2.39 8.51
C PRO A 102 -1.60 -2.16 7.01
N ASP A 103 -0.66 -2.76 6.27
CA ASP A 103 -0.62 -2.65 4.82
C ASP A 103 -1.85 -3.23 4.12
N ARG A 104 -2.37 -4.36 4.62
CA ARG A 104 -3.55 -5.03 4.06
C ARG A 104 -4.80 -4.25 4.40
N ALA A 105 -4.96 -3.88 5.66
CA ALA A 105 -6.08 -3.07 6.11
C ALA A 105 -6.16 -1.77 5.31
N ALA A 106 -5.03 -1.10 5.11
CA ALA A 106 -4.97 0.13 4.35
C ALA A 106 -5.30 -0.04 2.85
N ASP A 107 -4.79 -1.08 2.19
CA ASP A 107 -5.15 -1.37 0.80
C ASP A 107 -6.67 -1.64 0.67
N ILE A 108 -7.28 -2.36 1.62
CA ILE A 108 -8.73 -2.58 1.67
C ILE A 108 -9.48 -1.25 1.82
N MET A 109 -9.15 -0.44 2.83
CA MET A 109 -9.84 0.83 3.09
C MET A 109 -9.78 1.78 1.89
N ILE A 110 -8.62 1.89 1.24
CA ILE A 110 -8.45 2.75 0.08
C ILE A 110 -9.22 2.23 -1.13
N PHE A 111 -9.04 0.97 -1.53
CA PHE A 111 -9.68 0.46 -2.74
C PHE A 111 -11.19 0.29 -2.59
N ALA A 112 -11.67 -0.11 -1.42
CA ALA A 112 -13.11 -0.11 -1.13
C ALA A 112 -13.67 1.31 -1.19
N GLY A 113 -13.00 2.29 -0.56
CA GLY A 113 -13.40 3.70 -0.61
C GLY A 113 -13.50 4.25 -2.03
N ILE A 114 -12.51 3.96 -2.89
CA ILE A 114 -12.56 4.29 -4.32
C ILE A 114 -13.73 3.59 -5.00
N GLY A 115 -13.89 2.27 -4.82
CA GLY A 115 -14.96 1.49 -5.44
C GLY A 115 -16.35 2.03 -5.11
N TYR A 116 -16.62 2.31 -3.83
CA TYR A 116 -17.88 2.92 -3.44
C TYR A 116 -18.03 4.35 -3.98
N GLY A 117 -16.96 5.16 -3.97
CA GLY A 117 -17.01 6.53 -4.50
C GLY A 117 -17.30 6.60 -6.00
N ILE A 118 -16.79 5.65 -6.78
CA ILE A 118 -17.02 5.63 -8.23
C ILE A 118 -18.29 4.87 -8.66
N GLY A 119 -19.02 4.27 -7.72
CA GLY A 119 -20.21 3.45 -8.00
C GLY A 119 -19.92 2.01 -8.42
N GLU A 120 -18.67 1.54 -8.26
CA GLU A 120 -18.21 0.19 -8.64
C GLU A 120 -17.63 -0.56 -7.41
N PRO A 121 -18.45 -0.88 -6.39
CA PRO A 121 -17.97 -1.51 -5.17
C PRO A 121 -17.36 -2.89 -5.44
N GLY A 122 -17.91 -3.65 -6.38
CA GLY A 122 -17.37 -4.96 -6.78
C GLY A 122 -15.93 -4.87 -7.29
N LEU A 123 -15.62 -3.84 -8.09
CA LEU A 123 -14.27 -3.61 -8.60
C LEU A 123 -13.31 -3.17 -7.48
N GLY A 124 -13.77 -2.30 -6.57
CA GLY A 124 -12.98 -1.91 -5.39
C GLY A 124 -12.60 -3.11 -4.50
N TRP A 125 -13.57 -3.99 -4.23
CA TRP A 125 -13.35 -5.22 -3.48
C TRP A 125 -12.48 -6.23 -4.23
N ALA A 126 -12.60 -6.34 -5.56
CA ALA A 126 -11.72 -7.18 -6.36
C ALA A 126 -10.25 -6.70 -6.27
N ALA A 127 -10.01 -5.39 -6.40
CA ALA A 127 -8.68 -4.81 -6.23
C ALA A 127 -8.11 -5.06 -4.82
N ALA A 128 -8.93 -4.89 -3.77
CA ALA A 128 -8.57 -5.20 -2.39
C ALA A 128 -8.22 -6.68 -2.19
N ALA A 129 -9.07 -7.59 -2.65
CA ALA A 129 -8.87 -9.03 -2.54
C ALA A 129 -7.56 -9.46 -3.22
N PHE A 130 -7.30 -9.00 -4.45
CA PHE A 130 -6.06 -9.32 -5.14
C PHE A 130 -4.84 -8.68 -4.48
N ALA A 131 -4.93 -7.46 -3.96
CA ALA A 131 -3.85 -6.83 -3.20
C ALA A 131 -3.48 -7.64 -1.95
N VAL A 132 -4.48 -8.10 -1.19
CA VAL A 132 -4.27 -9.01 -0.06
C VAL A 132 -3.66 -10.33 -0.52
N LEU A 133 -4.17 -10.92 -1.61
CA LEU A 133 -3.65 -12.18 -2.16
C LEU A 133 -2.17 -12.08 -2.56
N THR A 134 -1.71 -10.97 -3.15
CA THR A 134 -0.28 -10.78 -3.48
C THR A 134 0.63 -10.88 -2.25
N ALA A 135 0.11 -10.43 -1.11
CA ALA A 135 0.83 -10.40 0.14
C ALA A 135 0.69 -11.73 0.90
N TYR A 136 -0.48 -12.38 0.81
CA TYR A 136 -0.72 -13.72 1.33
C TYR A 136 0.19 -14.75 0.68
N VAL A 137 0.30 -14.79 -0.66
CA VAL A 137 1.20 -15.73 -1.36
C VAL A 137 2.66 -15.56 -0.91
N ARG A 138 3.08 -14.33 -0.62
CA ARG A 138 4.43 -14.08 -0.06
C ARG A 138 4.58 -14.67 1.35
N GLU A 139 3.62 -14.44 2.23
CA GLU A 139 3.66 -15.00 3.59
C GLU A 139 3.53 -16.52 3.60
N LEU A 140 2.72 -17.08 2.70
CA LEU A 140 2.64 -18.53 2.47
C LEU A 140 3.99 -19.09 2.01
N GLY A 141 4.70 -18.39 1.13
CA GLY A 141 6.08 -18.74 0.76
C GLY A 141 6.99 -18.81 1.98
N ARG A 142 6.94 -17.79 2.84
CA ARG A 142 7.73 -17.71 4.07
C ARG A 142 7.41 -18.83 5.05
N ALA A 143 6.13 -19.15 5.22
CA ALA A 143 5.68 -20.28 6.04
C ALA A 143 6.16 -21.64 5.52
N ASN A 144 6.39 -21.76 4.20
CA ASN A 144 6.97 -22.95 3.58
C ASN A 144 8.52 -22.94 3.53
N GLY A 145 9.18 -22.04 4.26
CA GLY A 145 10.65 -21.93 4.28
C GLY A 145 11.27 -21.34 3.00
N VAL A 146 10.46 -20.76 2.12
CA VAL A 146 10.94 -20.09 0.90
C VAL A 146 11.16 -18.61 1.18
N ALA A 147 12.28 -18.06 0.72
CA ALA A 147 12.57 -16.63 0.82
C ALA A 147 11.45 -15.78 0.19
N SER A 148 11.16 -14.63 0.82
CA SER A 148 10.12 -13.70 0.39
C SER A 148 10.26 -13.29 -1.08
N ASP A 149 9.22 -13.53 -1.88
CA ASP A 149 9.18 -13.10 -3.28
C ASP A 149 8.50 -11.73 -3.42
N PHE A 150 9.25 -10.77 -3.97
CA PHE A 150 8.80 -9.40 -4.22
C PHE A 150 8.52 -9.12 -5.70
N CYS A 151 8.58 -10.13 -6.58
CA CYS A 151 8.32 -9.91 -8.01
C CYS A 151 6.89 -9.50 -8.33
N GLY A 152 6.69 -9.12 -9.60
CA GLY A 152 5.40 -8.84 -10.22
C GLY A 152 5.19 -7.35 -10.47
N PRO A 153 4.35 -7.00 -11.47
CA PRO A 153 4.19 -5.62 -11.92
C PRO A 153 3.46 -4.75 -10.91
N MET A 154 2.68 -5.35 -9.99
CA MET A 154 1.78 -4.61 -9.09
C MET A 154 2.11 -4.87 -7.62
N ALA A 155 3.37 -4.61 -7.26
CA ALA A 155 3.80 -4.51 -5.87
C ALA A 155 3.11 -3.32 -5.17
N LYS A 156 3.19 -3.28 -3.84
CA LYS A 156 2.55 -2.25 -2.99
C LYS A 156 2.82 -0.82 -3.47
N GLN A 157 4.08 -0.48 -3.78
CA GLN A 157 4.45 0.88 -4.20
C GLN A 157 3.82 1.26 -5.54
N HIS A 158 3.76 0.32 -6.49
CA HIS A 158 3.11 0.56 -7.78
C HIS A 158 1.61 0.79 -7.60
N ARG A 159 0.93 0.02 -6.73
CA ARG A 159 -0.49 0.25 -6.42
C ARG A 159 -0.75 1.66 -5.89
N MET A 160 0.06 2.11 -4.94
CA MET A 160 -0.10 3.45 -4.36
C MET A 160 0.27 4.56 -5.33
N ALA A 161 1.26 4.34 -6.22
CA ALA A 161 1.58 5.28 -7.29
C ALA A 161 0.42 5.42 -8.28
N VAL A 162 -0.21 4.30 -8.68
CA VAL A 162 -1.38 4.31 -9.57
C VAL A 162 -2.55 5.05 -8.92
N VAL A 163 -2.90 4.75 -7.67
CA VAL A 163 -3.98 5.48 -6.96
C VAL A 163 -3.70 6.97 -6.83
N THR A 164 -2.48 7.33 -6.43
CA THR A 164 -2.11 8.75 -6.24
C THR A 164 -2.14 9.49 -7.57
N GLY A 165 -1.56 8.91 -8.62
CA GLY A 165 -1.58 9.48 -9.97
C GLY A 165 -2.99 9.62 -10.51
N ALA A 166 -3.84 8.60 -10.29
CA ALA A 166 -5.24 8.64 -10.69
C ALA A 166 -6.02 9.74 -9.96
N ALA A 167 -5.83 9.88 -8.64
CA ALA A 167 -6.46 10.95 -7.87
C ALA A 167 -6.08 12.35 -8.38
N LEU A 168 -4.78 12.57 -8.63
CA LEU A 168 -4.27 13.84 -9.15
C LEU A 168 -4.73 14.11 -10.58
N LEU A 169 -4.77 13.08 -11.43
CA LEU A 169 -5.27 13.22 -12.80
C LEU A 169 -6.78 13.50 -12.82
N SER A 170 -7.55 12.87 -11.93
CA SER A 170 -8.99 13.12 -11.79
C SER A 170 -9.34 14.55 -11.34
N VAL A 171 -8.40 15.29 -10.76
CA VAL A 171 -8.59 16.74 -10.48
C VAL A 171 -8.83 17.51 -11.79
N PHE A 172 -8.21 17.08 -12.88
CA PHE A 172 -8.31 17.71 -14.20
C PHE A 172 -9.45 17.14 -15.06
N GLY A 173 -10.34 16.31 -14.50
CA GLY A 173 -11.44 15.66 -15.23
C GLY A 173 -12.35 16.63 -16.00
N PHE A 174 -12.50 17.85 -15.48
CA PHE A 174 -13.27 18.91 -16.12
C PHE A 174 -12.74 19.32 -17.51
N LEU A 175 -11.47 19.04 -17.84
CA LEU A 175 -10.89 19.35 -19.14
C LEU A 175 -11.42 18.46 -20.27
N TRP A 176 -12.01 17.30 -19.93
CA TRP A 176 -12.55 16.34 -20.91
C TRP A 176 -13.95 15.86 -20.57
N ASP A 177 -14.68 16.60 -19.74
CA ASP A 177 -16.02 16.25 -19.24
C ASP A 177 -16.09 14.85 -18.58
N GLY A 178 -14.95 14.41 -18.01
CA GLY A 178 -14.86 13.13 -17.33
C GLY A 178 -15.09 13.26 -15.84
N ARG A 179 -15.66 12.21 -15.25
CA ARG A 179 -15.93 12.13 -13.81
C ARG A 179 -15.05 11.06 -13.18
N ASN A 180 -15.37 9.79 -13.40
CA ASN A 180 -14.81 8.68 -12.64
C ASN A 180 -13.91 7.75 -13.49
N GLU A 181 -13.78 8.00 -14.80
CA GLU A 181 -13.18 7.07 -15.76
C GLU A 181 -11.72 6.77 -15.40
N VAL A 182 -10.98 7.78 -14.94
CA VAL A 182 -9.59 7.64 -14.49
C VAL A 182 -9.47 6.74 -13.26
N LEU A 183 -10.37 6.88 -12.27
CA LEU A 183 -10.37 6.06 -11.06
C LEU A 183 -10.85 4.62 -11.36
N VAL A 184 -11.83 4.45 -12.25
CA VAL A 184 -12.26 3.14 -12.76
C VAL A 184 -11.10 2.43 -13.45
N ALA A 185 -10.41 3.11 -14.37
CA ALA A 185 -9.24 2.57 -15.06
C ALA A 185 -8.13 2.21 -14.07
N ALA A 186 -7.89 3.05 -13.05
CA ALA A 186 -6.90 2.79 -12.01
C ALA A 186 -7.22 1.51 -11.22
N LEU A 187 -8.49 1.29 -10.81
CA LEU A 187 -8.87 0.05 -10.13
C LEU A 187 -8.72 -1.18 -11.02
N TRP A 188 -9.06 -1.09 -12.32
CA TRP A 188 -8.83 -2.19 -13.26
C TRP A 188 -7.34 -2.53 -13.41
N ILE A 189 -6.51 -1.51 -13.58
CA ILE A 189 -5.04 -1.66 -13.66
C ILE A 189 -4.52 -2.35 -12.39
N ILE A 190 -4.99 -1.92 -11.21
CA ILE A 190 -4.58 -2.48 -9.92
C ILE A 190 -5.07 -3.91 -9.77
N ALA A 191 -6.35 -4.19 -10.03
CA ALA A 191 -6.94 -5.51 -9.89
C ALA A 191 -6.24 -6.53 -10.82
N ALA A 192 -6.13 -6.22 -12.11
CA ALA A 192 -5.48 -7.09 -13.08
C ALA A 192 -3.98 -7.26 -12.77
N GLY A 193 -3.28 -6.17 -12.45
CA GLY A 193 -1.87 -6.20 -12.11
C GLY A 193 -1.60 -7.01 -10.83
N ALA A 194 -2.45 -6.86 -9.80
CA ALA A 194 -2.33 -7.58 -8.53
C ALA A 194 -2.65 -9.06 -8.71
N ALA A 195 -3.69 -9.41 -9.48
CA ALA A 195 -3.99 -10.79 -9.84
C ALA A 195 -2.80 -11.46 -10.56
N LEU A 196 -2.25 -10.81 -11.59
CA LEU A 196 -1.07 -11.29 -12.30
C LEU A 196 0.15 -11.43 -11.39
N THR A 197 0.34 -10.50 -10.45
CA THR A 197 1.41 -10.55 -9.46
C THR A 197 1.25 -11.75 -8.53
N ALA A 198 0.04 -12.00 -8.02
CA ALA A 198 -0.26 -13.14 -7.16
C ALA A 198 -0.02 -14.47 -7.89
N LEU A 199 -0.50 -14.60 -9.13
CA LEU A 199 -0.28 -15.78 -9.98
C LEU A 199 1.21 -16.04 -10.21
N ARG A 200 1.97 -15.01 -10.62
CA ARG A 200 3.42 -15.15 -10.86
C ARG A 200 4.16 -15.61 -9.61
N ARG A 201 3.84 -15.06 -8.44
CA ARG A 201 4.43 -15.47 -7.17
C ARG A 201 4.05 -16.92 -6.83
N GLY A 202 2.79 -17.30 -7.02
CA GLY A 202 2.30 -18.65 -6.78
C GLY A 202 3.02 -19.69 -7.64
N PHE A 203 3.15 -19.43 -8.94
CA PHE A 203 3.90 -20.31 -9.85
C PHE A 203 5.37 -20.46 -9.46
N ARG A 204 6.04 -19.35 -9.11
CA ARG A 204 7.44 -19.40 -8.66
C ARG A 204 7.60 -20.16 -7.35
N GLN A 205 6.67 -20.01 -6.42
CA GLN A 205 6.66 -20.76 -5.17
C GLN A 205 6.51 -22.26 -5.42
N VAL A 206 5.52 -22.68 -6.22
CA VAL A 206 5.34 -24.10 -6.58
C VAL A 206 6.60 -24.67 -7.24
N LYS A 207 7.22 -23.92 -8.17
CA LYS A 207 8.46 -24.34 -8.84
C LYS A 207 9.60 -24.55 -7.84
N ARG A 208 9.79 -23.64 -6.88
CA ARG A 208 10.83 -23.76 -5.84
C ARG A 208 10.59 -24.95 -4.92
N LEU A 209 9.35 -25.18 -4.50
CA LEU A 209 9.01 -26.32 -3.64
C LEU A 209 9.21 -27.66 -4.33
N ARG A 210 8.97 -27.75 -5.65
CA ARG A 210 9.29 -28.96 -6.42
C ARG A 210 10.79 -29.18 -6.54
N ALA A 211 11.57 -28.12 -6.74
CA ALA A 211 13.02 -28.22 -6.87
C ALA A 211 13.74 -28.59 -5.57
N GLY A 212 13.22 -28.19 -4.41
CA GLY A 212 13.80 -28.54 -3.09
C GLY A 212 13.41 -29.92 -2.56
N LYS A 213 12.59 -30.69 -3.30
CA LYS A 213 12.24 -32.09 -2.98
C LYS A 213 13.05 -33.11 -3.80
N SER A 214 13.93 -32.64 -4.69
CA SER A 214 14.92 -33.43 -5.44
C SER A 214 16.28 -33.30 -4.75
#